data_AF-A0A962GJA6-F1
#
_entry.id   AF-A0A962GJA6-F1
#
_cell.length_a   1.000
_cell.length_b   1.000
_cell.length_c   1.000
_cell.angle_alpha   90.00
_cell.angle_beta   90.00
_cell.angle_gamma   90.00
#
_symmetry.space_group_name_H-M   'P 1'
#
loop_
_entity.id
_entity.type
_entity.pdbx_description
1 polymer ?
#
loop_
_entity_poly.entity_id
_entity_poly.type
_entity_poly.pdbx_seq_one_letter_code
_entity_poly.pdbx_strand_id
1 'polypeptide(L)' 'MEGHKELLGMWLSENEGSKFWLGVMTEMQNRCVKDILITCVDGLKSFPDAINAA' A
#
# COMPACT_ATOMS: atom_id res chain seq x y z
N MET A 1 0.07 18.98 -18.26
CA MET A 1 0.25 18.21 -17.01
C MET A 1 1.16 17.06 -17.34
N GLU A 2 2.39 17.08 -16.85
CA GLU A 2 3.28 15.92 -16.95
C GLU A 2 3.06 15.05 -15.71
N GLY A 3 2.72 13.78 -15.93
CA GLY A 3 2.62 12.81 -14.85
C GLY A 3 4.01 12.31 -14.47
N HIS A 4 4.27 12.13 -13.18
CA HIS A 4 5.49 11.51 -12.69
C HIS A 4 5.22 10.06 -12.33
N LYS A 5 6.02 9.15 -12.91
CA LYS A 5 6.00 7.73 -12.57
C LYS A 5 7.22 7.44 -11.69
N GLU A 6 6.97 6.91 -10.50
CA GLU A 6 8.01 6.52 -9.56
C GLU A 6 7.65 5.18 -8.91
N LEU A 7 8.67 4.39 -8.57
CA LEU A 7 8.52 3.20 -7.75
C LEU A 7 8.62 3.59 -6.28
N LEU A 8 7.50 3.53 -5.56
CA LEU A 8 7.48 3.93 -4.14
C LEU A 8 8.16 2.90 -3.22
N GLY A 9 8.26 1.63 -3.60
CA GLY A 9 8.99 0.64 -2.81
C GLY A 9 8.85 -0.78 -3.32
N MET A 10 9.53 -1.70 -2.64
CA MET A 10 9.48 -3.14 -2.88
C MET A 10 9.47 -3.85 -1.53
N TRP A 11 8.46 -4.69 -1.31
CA TRP A 11 8.31 -5.45 -0.07
C TRP A 11 8.39 -6.93 -0.38
N LEU A 12 9.17 -7.65 0.42
CA LEU A 12 9.35 -9.09 0.32
C LEU A 12 8.83 -9.72 1.61
N SER A 13 7.97 -10.73 1.47
CA SER A 13 7.43 -11.49 2.59
C SER A 13 7.07 -12.90 2.12
N GLU A 14 7.20 -13.88 3.01
CA GLU A 14 6.69 -15.23 2.76
C GLU A 14 5.16 -15.29 2.79
N ASN A 15 4.52 -14.32 3.46
CA ASN A 15 3.06 -14.26 3.63
C ASN A 15 2.51 -12.85 3.36
N GLU A 16 1.49 -12.77 2.50
CA GLU A 16 0.81 -11.52 2.10
C GLU A 16 -0.53 -11.33 2.84
N GLY A 17 -0.54 -11.61 4.14
CA GLY A 17 -1.72 -11.46 5.01
C GLY A 17 -2.01 -10.01 5.39
N SER A 18 -3.15 -9.76 6.06
CA SER A 18 -3.60 -8.39 6.38
C SER A 18 -2.60 -7.61 7.25
N LYS A 19 -1.86 -8.30 8.14
CA LYS A 19 -0.80 -7.68 8.95
C LYS A 19 0.37 -7.16 8.11
N PHE A 20 0.73 -7.88 7.05
CA PHE A 20 1.80 -7.47 6.15
C PHE A 20 1.39 -6.20 5.40
N TRP A 21 0.22 -6.21 4.77
CA TRP A 21 -0.28 -5.05 4.03
C TRP A 21 -0.52 -3.83 4.93
N LEU A 22 -1.03 -4.02 6.15
CA LEU A 22 -1.13 -2.93 7.12
C LEU A 22 0.25 -2.33 7.43
N GLY A 23 1.28 -3.17 7.61
CA GLY A 23 2.65 -2.72 7.80
C GLY A 23 3.17 -1.89 6.62
N VAL A 24 2.89 -2.30 5.38
CA VAL A 24 3.23 -1.54 4.16
C VAL A 24 2.53 -0.17 4.17
N MET A 25 1.24 -0.11 4.50
CA MET A 25 0.48 1.15 4.56
C MET A 25 1.00 2.08 5.67
N THR A 26 1.34 1.54 6.84
CA THR A 26 1.96 2.31 7.93
C THR A 26 3.33 2.87 7.54
N GLU A 27 4.16 2.09 6.82
CA GLU A 27 5.43 2.62 6.30
C GLU A 27 5.21 3.78 5.31
N MET A 28 4.23 3.66 4.41
CA MET A 28 3.87 4.75 3.48
C MET A 28 3.49 6.03 4.22
N GLN A 29 2.66 5.92 5.26
CA GLN A 29 2.29 7.05 6.11
C GLN A 29 3.50 7.67 6.81
N ASN A 30 4.40 6.84 7.34
CA ASN A 30 5.65 7.30 7.95
C ASN A 30 6.60 7.99 6.96
N ARG A 31 6.44 7.73 5.66
CA ARG A 31 7.13 8.42 4.55
C ARG A 31 6.37 9.65 4.05
N CYS A 32 5.41 10.13 4.84
CA CYS A 32 4.60 11.31 4.59
C CYS A 32 3.60 11.18 3.43
N VAL A 33 3.26 9.96 3.00
CA VAL A 33 2.11 9.75 2.11
C VAL A 33 0.84 10.01 2.92
N LYS A 34 0.08 11.04 2.54
CA LYS A 34 -1.12 11.47 3.27
C LYS A 34 -2.40 10.86 2.73
N ASP A 35 -2.57 10.96 1.41
CA ASP A 35 -3.80 10.54 0.73
C ASP A 35 -3.44 9.75 -0.53
N ILE A 36 -4.14 8.64 -0.74
CA ILE A 36 -4.11 7.85 -1.96
C ILE A 36 -5.52 7.87 -2.55
N LEU A 37 -5.68 8.56 -3.68
CA LEU A 37 -6.99 8.74 -4.30
C LEU A 37 -7.48 7.49 -5.03
N ILE A 38 -6.55 6.70 -5.58
CA ILE A 38 -6.82 5.52 -6.39
C ILE A 38 -5.78 4.45 -6.06
N THR A 39 -6.25 3.27 -5.68
CA THR A 39 -5.41 2.08 -5.50
C THR A 39 -5.96 0.96 -6.35
N CYS A 40 -5.09 0.28 -7.09
CA CYS A 40 -5.43 -0.90 -7.89
C CYS A 40 -4.75 -2.13 -7.26
N VAL A 41 -5.54 -3.17 -7.00
CA VAL A 41 -5.07 -4.44 -6.43
C VAL A 41 -5.55 -5.60 -7.30
N ASP A 42 -4.82 -6.71 -7.29
CA ASP A 42 -5.04 -7.89 -8.15
C ASP A 42 -6.03 -8.93 -7.58
N GLY A 43 -6.81 -8.55 -6.56
CA GLY A 43 -7.86 -9.39 -5.95
C GLY A 43 -7.48 -10.04 -4.62
N LEU A 44 -6.36 -9.64 -4.01
CA LEU A 44 -6.01 -10.00 -2.64
C LEU A 44 -7.13 -9.58 -1.67
N LYS A 45 -7.61 -10.51 -0.84
CA LYS A 45 -8.68 -10.22 0.13
C LYS A 45 -8.20 -9.35 1.30
N SER A 46 -6.95 -9.53 1.71
CA SER A 46 -6.36 -8.89 2.89
C SER A 46 -5.92 -7.44 2.67
N PHE A 47 -5.68 -7.04 1.42
CA PHE A 47 -5.15 -5.72 1.10
C PHE A 47 -6.23 -4.62 1.15
N PRO A 48 -7.45 -4.80 0.60
CA PRO A 48 -8.55 -3.85 0.80
C PRO A 48 -8.84 -3.56 2.26
N ASP A 49 -8.78 -4.57 3.13
CA ASP A 49 -8.97 -4.39 4.57
C ASP A 49 -7.88 -3.50 5.18
N ALA A 50 -6.63 -3.66 4.75
CA ALA A 50 -5.52 -2.82 5.20
C ALA A 50 -5.64 -1.37 4.69
N ILE A 51 -6.12 -1.16 3.46
CA ILE A 51 -6.33 0.18 2.90
C ILE A 51 -7.42 0.95 3.67
N ASN A 52 -8.50 0.27 4.06
CA ASN A 52 -9.59 0.90 4.81
C ASN A 52 -9.26 1.14 6.29
N ALA A 53 -8.24 0.46 6.83
CA ALA A 53 -7.80 0.60 8.21
C ALA A 53 -6.65 1.61 8.40
N ALA A 54 -5.92 1.92 7.34
CA ALA A 54 -4.85 2.90 7.30
C ALA A 54 -5.43 4.32 7.22
#